data_AF-A0A9E1XR93-F1
#
_entry.id   AF-A0A9E1XR93-F1
#
_cell.length_a   1.000
_cell.length_b   1.000
_cell.length_c   1.000
_cell.angle_alpha   90.00
_cell.angle_beta   90.00
_cell.angle_gamma   90.00
#
_symmetry.space_group_name_H-M   'P 1'
#
loop_
_entity.id
_entity.type
_entity.pdbx_description
1 polymer ?
#
loop_
_entity_poly.entity_id
_entity_poly.type
_entity_poly.pdbx_seq_one_letter_code
_entity_poly.pdbx_strand_id
1 'polypeptide(L)'
;MTTTIHTGDRIRLLSMPDDPDPIPVGSTGTIEAVTEGPLGQVWVRWDSSRTLALIPGVDRFEVIERGPEPDQPTGATGATGPPPVVVPQAVYEGIDAARNSGLFNMLDLTAIAGLTRQLGFDEAADWLNDRGNRKTYAEGIFRGFEPEGE
;
A
#
# COMPACT_ATOMS: atom_id res chain seq x y z
N MET A 1 -4.62 4.43 28.59
CA MET A 1 -4.07 5.01 27.35
C MET A 1 -4.28 3.97 26.27
N THR A 2 -5.21 4.19 25.35
CA THR A 2 -5.50 3.25 24.26
C THR A 2 -4.43 3.48 23.20
N THR A 3 -3.40 2.65 23.18
CA THR A 3 -2.37 2.73 22.14
C THR A 3 -3.02 2.31 20.83
N THR A 4 -3.32 3.27 19.94
CA THR A 4 -3.74 2.98 18.57
C THR A 4 -2.60 2.24 17.88
N ILE A 5 -2.87 1.06 17.32
CA ILE A 5 -1.91 0.18 16.64
C ILE A 5 -2.27 0.11 15.15
N HIS A 6 -1.26 0.01 14.29
CA HIS A 6 -1.45 -0.06 12.84
C HIS A 6 -0.64 -1.20 12.22
N THR A 7 -1.07 -1.67 11.04
CA THR A 7 -0.25 -2.55 10.21
C THR A 7 1.11 -1.89 9.95
N GLY A 8 2.18 -2.67 10.06
CA GLY A 8 3.56 -2.21 9.95
C GLY A 8 4.22 -1.88 11.29
N ASP A 9 3.45 -1.65 12.36
CA ASP A 9 4.01 -1.37 13.69
C ASP A 9 4.88 -2.55 14.16
N ARG A 10 6.06 -2.22 14.70
CA ARG A 10 6.94 -3.16 15.39
C ARG A 10 6.50 -3.24 16.85
N ILE A 11 6.28 -4.44 17.33
CA ILE A 11 5.86 -4.68 18.70
C ILE A 11 6.82 -5.60 19.43
N ARG A 12 6.82 -5.50 20.75
CA ARG A 12 7.46 -6.43 21.67
C ARG A 12 6.40 -7.06 22.57
N LEU A 13 6.39 -8.39 22.64
CA LEU A 13 5.48 -9.11 23.51
C LEU A 13 5.88 -8.91 24.99
N LEU A 14 4.90 -8.62 25.83
CA LEU A 14 5.08 -8.47 27.27
C LEU A 14 4.44 -9.62 28.06
N SER A 15 3.30 -10.16 27.60
CA SER A 15 2.62 -11.30 28.25
C SER A 15 1.60 -11.94 27.32
N MET A 16 1.48 -13.27 27.40
CA MET A 16 0.53 -14.10 26.65
C MET A 16 0.06 -15.26 27.57
N PRO A 17 -0.83 -14.99 28.54
CA PRO A 17 -1.09 -15.91 29.66
C PRO A 17 -2.01 -17.10 29.31
N ASP A 18 -2.86 -16.98 28.29
CA ASP A 18 -3.92 -17.94 28.00
C ASP A 18 -3.61 -18.89 26.81
N ASP A 19 -2.40 -18.81 26.24
CA ASP A 19 -2.02 -19.62 25.09
C ASP A 19 -1.28 -20.92 25.47
N PRO A 20 -1.65 -22.07 24.86
CA PRO A 20 -0.99 -23.36 25.10
C PRO A 20 0.41 -23.46 24.49
N ASP A 21 0.73 -22.65 23.48
CA ASP A 21 2.06 -22.59 22.84
C ASP A 21 2.47 -21.12 22.62
N PRO A 22 2.72 -20.37 23.72
CA PRO A 22 2.86 -18.93 23.69
C PRO A 22 4.13 -18.50 22.96
N ILE A 23 4.11 -17.29 22.42
CA ILE A 23 5.34 -16.62 21.98
C ILE A 23 6.15 -16.22 23.23
N PRO A 24 7.49 -16.41 23.25
CA PRO A 24 8.31 -16.00 24.38
C PRO A 24 8.17 -14.50 24.69
N VAL A 25 8.03 -14.16 25.97
CA VAL A 25 8.03 -12.76 26.42
C VAL A 25 9.33 -12.09 25.99
N GLY A 26 9.22 -10.89 25.43
CA GLY A 26 10.33 -10.13 24.87
C GLY A 26 10.61 -10.38 23.40
N SER A 27 9.95 -11.37 22.77
CA SER A 27 9.98 -11.52 21.31
C SER A 27 9.42 -10.30 20.62
N THR A 28 10.03 -9.97 19.48
CA THR A 28 9.58 -8.88 18.61
C THR A 28 8.89 -9.43 17.37
N GLY A 29 8.00 -8.62 16.82
CA GLY A 29 7.33 -8.92 15.57
C GLY A 29 6.79 -7.65 14.92
N THR A 30 6.29 -7.81 13.70
CA THR A 30 5.66 -6.74 12.93
C THR A 30 4.19 -7.07 12.74
N ILE A 31 3.31 -6.11 13.02
CA ILE A 31 1.87 -6.26 12.80
C ILE A 31 1.61 -6.32 11.29
N GLU A 32 0.98 -7.39 10.82
CA GLU A 32 0.58 -7.55 9.43
C GLU A 32 -0.86 -7.08 9.20
N ALA A 33 -1.76 -7.33 10.15
CA ALA A 33 -3.15 -6.92 10.06
C ALA A 33 -3.76 -6.69 11.44
N VAL A 34 -4.71 -5.75 11.51
CA VAL A 34 -5.52 -5.50 12.70
C VAL A 34 -6.97 -5.63 12.30
N THR A 35 -7.71 -6.51 12.98
CA THR A 35 -9.15 -6.64 12.83
C THR A 35 -9.85 -5.91 13.98
N GLU A 36 -10.81 -5.05 13.67
CA GLU A 36 -11.61 -4.33 14.66
C GLU A 36 -12.78 -5.17 15.20
N GLY A 37 -13.28 -4.80 16.38
CA GLY A 37 -14.50 -5.38 16.96
C GLY A 37 -14.26 -6.26 18.20
N PRO A 38 -15.33 -6.85 18.77
CA PRO A 38 -15.27 -7.63 20.02
C PRO A 38 -14.50 -8.94 19.91
N LEU A 39 -14.22 -9.40 18.69
CA LEU A 39 -13.35 -10.55 18.37
C LEU A 39 -12.14 -10.10 17.54
N GLY A 40 -11.76 -8.83 17.68
CA GLY A 40 -10.61 -8.27 16.99
C GLY A 40 -9.34 -9.07 17.29
N GLN A 41 -8.44 -9.12 16.31
CA GLN A 41 -7.17 -9.84 16.40
C GLN A 41 -6.08 -8.98 15.79
N VAL A 42 -4.89 -9.07 16.37
CA VAL A 42 -3.69 -8.40 15.88
C VAL A 42 -2.80 -9.48 15.29
N TRP A 43 -2.76 -9.59 13.97
CA TRP A 43 -1.92 -10.55 13.28
C TRP A 43 -0.48 -10.04 13.29
N VAL A 44 0.43 -10.85 13.85
CA VAL A 44 1.83 -10.48 14.00
C VAL A 44 2.71 -11.53 13.34
N ARG A 45 3.60 -11.06 12.48
CA ARG A 45 4.72 -11.84 11.99
C ARG A 45 5.88 -11.68 12.95
N TRP A 46 6.17 -12.74 13.71
CA TRP A 46 7.25 -12.75 14.69
C TRP A 46 8.60 -13.02 14.03
N ASP A 47 9.67 -12.40 14.54
CA ASP A 47 11.03 -12.61 14.02
C ASP A 47 11.50 -14.06 14.15
N SER A 48 10.91 -14.84 15.07
CA SER A 48 11.18 -16.26 15.25
C SER A 48 10.53 -17.16 14.18
N SER A 49 10.20 -16.61 13.00
CA SER A 49 9.51 -17.28 11.89
C SER A 49 8.12 -17.84 12.21
N ARG A 50 7.56 -17.51 13.37
CA ARG A 50 6.18 -17.86 13.75
C ARG A 50 5.22 -16.77 13.30
N THR A 51 4.01 -17.18 12.91
CA THR A 51 2.89 -16.28 12.69
C THR A 51 1.83 -16.63 13.73
N LEU A 52 1.55 -15.72 14.65
CA LEU A 52 0.56 -15.90 15.71
C LEU A 52 -0.13 -14.57 15.99
N ALA A 53 -1.45 -14.58 16.01
CA ALA A 53 -2.24 -13.40 16.32
C ALA A 53 -2.31 -13.17 17.84
N LEU A 54 -2.36 -11.90 18.23
CA LEU A 54 -2.63 -11.48 19.61
C LEU A 54 -4.09 -11.05 19.75
N ILE A 55 -4.64 -11.29 20.93
CA ILE A 55 -6.00 -10.94 21.32
C ILE A 55 -5.95 -9.63 22.11
N PRO A 56 -6.56 -8.54 21.59
CA PRO A 56 -6.65 -7.26 22.29
C PRO A 56 -7.31 -7.41 23.67
N GLY A 57 -6.64 -6.93 24.71
CA GLY A 57 -7.15 -6.96 26.09
C GLY A 57 -6.85 -8.23 26.87
N VAL A 58 -6.44 -9.32 26.21
CA VAL A 58 -5.91 -10.53 26.85
C VAL A 58 -4.39 -10.51 26.79
N ASP A 59 -3.85 -10.38 25.58
CA ASP A 59 -2.41 -10.32 25.35
C ASP A 59 -1.89 -8.92 25.58
N ARG A 60 -0.67 -8.84 26.13
CA ARG A 60 0.01 -7.59 26.43
C ARG A 60 1.26 -7.47 25.58
N PHE A 61 1.39 -6.34 24.90
CA PHE A 61 2.56 -5.97 24.13
C PHE A 61 2.75 -4.46 24.19
N GLU A 62 3.93 -4.00 23.78
CA GLU A 62 4.23 -2.59 23.56
C GLU A 62 4.63 -2.37 22.10
N VAL A 63 4.29 -1.20 21.57
CA VAL A 63 4.79 -0.76 20.26
C VAL A 63 6.17 -0.15 20.49
N ILE A 64 7.19 -0.74 19.89
CA ILE A 64 8.59 -0.30 20.02
C ILE A 64 9.04 0.56 18.84
N GLU A 65 8.38 0.42 17.67
CA GLU A 65 8.61 1.25 16.50
C GLU A 65 7.29 1.37 15.73
N ARG A 66 6.97 2.59 15.27
CA ARG A 66 5.80 2.82 14.44
C ARG A 66 6.13 2.43 13.00
N GLY A 67 5.25 1.63 12.40
CA GLY A 67 5.34 1.34 10.98
C GLY A 67 5.13 2.61 10.16
N PRO A 68 5.57 2.64 8.89
CA PRO A 68 5.19 3.72 8.00
C PRO A 68 3.66 3.84 7.97
N GLU A 69 3.15 5.04 8.22
CA GLU A 69 1.71 5.29 8.18
C GLU A 69 1.16 4.84 6.81
N PRO A 70 -0.02 4.21 6.76
CA PRO A 70 -0.61 3.69 5.51
C PRO A 70 -0.89 4.80 4.47
N ASP A 71 -0.77 6.08 4.86
CA ASP A 71 -0.95 7.26 4.01
C ASP A 71 0.36 8.06 3.79
N GLN A 72 1.53 7.52 4.18
CA GLN A 72 2.78 8.04 3.67
C GLN A 72 3.19 7.17 2.48
N PRO A 73 3.32 7.73 1.25
CA PRO A 73 4.01 7.04 0.18
C PRO A 73 5.42 6.79 0.68
N THR A 74 5.65 5.59 1.20
CA THR A 74 6.94 5.16 1.69
C THR A 74 7.82 5.18 0.46
N GLY A 75 8.76 6.13 0.42
CA GLY A 75 9.89 6.10 -0.50
C GLY A 75 10.69 4.84 -0.25
N ALA A 76 10.22 3.73 -0.82
CA ALA A 76 10.88 2.44 -0.78
C ALA A 76 11.99 2.48 -1.83
N THR A 77 13.12 3.08 -1.46
CA THR A 77 14.39 2.77 -2.09
C THR A 77 14.71 1.30 -1.77
N GLY A 78 14.56 0.42 -2.77
CA GLY A 78 15.21 -0.90 -2.77
C GLY A 78 14.33 -2.12 -2.55
N ALA A 79 13.29 -2.30 -3.37
CA ALA A 79 12.83 -3.64 -3.74
C ALA A 79 12.51 -3.60 -5.24
N THR A 80 13.29 -4.30 -6.05
CA THR A 80 13.20 -4.31 -7.52
C THR A 80 11.90 -4.98 -7.94
N GLY A 81 10.78 -4.25 -7.87
CA GLY A 81 9.63 -4.51 -8.71
C GLY A 81 10.05 -4.41 -10.18
N PRO A 82 9.28 -4.99 -11.12
CA PRO A 82 9.52 -4.75 -12.53
C PRO A 82 9.57 -3.23 -12.78
N PRO A 83 10.49 -2.75 -13.65
CA PRO A 83 10.72 -1.33 -13.82
C PRO A 83 9.40 -0.60 -14.14
N PRO A 84 9.25 0.64 -13.64
CA PRO A 84 8.08 1.45 -13.94
C PRO A 84 7.95 1.61 -15.46
N VAL A 85 6.70 1.78 -15.91
CA VAL A 85 6.44 1.98 -17.32
C VAL A 85 6.73 3.43 -17.67
N VAL A 86 7.77 3.60 -18.48
CA VAL A 86 8.19 4.89 -19.01
C VAL A 86 7.17 5.35 -20.07
N VAL A 87 6.63 6.56 -19.91
CA VAL A 87 5.65 7.18 -20.82
C VAL A 87 6.03 8.64 -21.10
N PRO A 88 5.58 9.23 -22.22
CA PRO A 88 5.85 10.64 -22.51
C PRO A 88 5.39 11.56 -21.36
N GLN A 89 6.12 12.66 -21.13
CA GLN A 89 5.83 13.58 -20.02
C GLN A 89 4.38 14.05 -19.99
N ALA A 90 3.83 14.48 -21.12
CA ALA A 90 2.44 14.95 -21.19
C ALA A 90 1.42 13.83 -20.88
N VAL A 91 1.75 12.57 -21.19
CA VAL A 91 0.94 11.41 -20.85
C VAL A 91 0.99 11.14 -19.35
N TYR A 92 2.19 11.19 -18.75
CA TYR A 92 2.37 11.06 -17.31
C TYR A 92 1.56 12.11 -16.54
N GLU A 93 1.65 13.38 -16.94
CA GLU A 93 0.91 14.48 -16.30
C GLU A 93 -0.60 14.29 -16.38
N GLY A 94 -1.12 13.85 -17.54
CA GLY A 94 -2.55 13.55 -17.68
C GLY A 94 -3.01 12.39 -16.79
N ILE A 95 -2.22 11.31 -16.72
CA ILE A 95 -2.51 10.15 -15.87
C ILE A 95 -2.45 10.52 -14.38
N ASP A 96 -1.44 11.30 -13.97
CA ASP A 96 -1.29 11.78 -12.59
C ASP A 96 -2.43 12.71 -12.20
N ALA A 97 -2.82 13.64 -13.08
CA ALA A 97 -3.97 14.50 -12.87
C ALA A 97 -5.28 13.71 -12.72
N ALA A 98 -5.50 12.70 -13.57
CA ALA A 98 -6.66 11.84 -13.47
C ALA A 98 -6.66 11.02 -12.16
N ARG A 99 -5.49 10.53 -11.74
CA ARG A 99 -5.31 9.80 -10.47
C ARG A 99 -5.61 10.68 -9.26
N ASN A 100 -5.05 11.87 -9.23
CA ASN A 100 -5.22 12.85 -8.14
C ASN A 100 -6.64 13.43 -8.08
N SER A 101 -7.44 13.28 -9.15
CA SER A 101 -8.86 13.65 -9.12
C SER A 101 -9.68 12.75 -8.18
N GLY A 102 -9.31 11.47 -8.03
CA GLY A 102 -10.07 10.48 -7.26
C GLY A 102 -11.48 10.18 -7.81
N LEU A 103 -11.83 10.72 -8.98
CA LEU A 103 -13.20 10.69 -9.51
C LEU A 103 -13.56 9.42 -10.28
N PHE A 104 -12.56 8.69 -10.78
CA PHE A 104 -12.77 7.57 -11.71
C PHE A 104 -11.94 6.33 -11.35
N ASN A 105 -12.45 5.17 -11.74
CA ASN A 105 -11.70 3.93 -11.72
C ASN A 105 -10.57 3.97 -12.74
N MET A 106 -9.33 3.76 -12.32
CA MET A 106 -8.15 3.77 -13.18
C MET A 106 -8.11 2.61 -14.20
N LEU A 107 -9.07 1.70 -14.19
CA LEU A 107 -9.24 0.66 -15.23
C LEU A 107 -10.19 1.08 -16.36
N ASP A 108 -10.90 2.21 -16.21
CA ASP A 108 -11.81 2.72 -17.24
C ASP A 108 -11.10 3.75 -18.13
N LEU A 109 -10.35 3.24 -19.12
CA LEU A 109 -9.56 4.09 -20.02
C LEU A 109 -10.41 5.12 -20.77
N THR A 110 -11.69 4.82 -21.02
CA THR A 110 -12.58 5.75 -21.76
C THR A 110 -12.95 6.93 -20.88
N ALA A 111 -13.29 6.68 -19.62
CA ALA A 111 -13.58 7.73 -18.65
C ALA A 111 -12.35 8.61 -18.41
N ILE A 112 -11.17 7.99 -18.28
CA ILE A 112 -9.91 8.70 -18.04
C ILE A 112 -9.52 9.54 -19.26
N ALA A 113 -9.58 8.98 -20.47
CA ALA A 113 -9.29 9.73 -21.69
C ALA A 113 -10.24 10.92 -21.89
N GLY A 114 -11.51 10.78 -21.48
CA GLY A 114 -12.45 11.90 -21.45
C GLY A 114 -12.06 12.99 -20.45
N LEU A 115 -11.69 12.58 -19.23
CA LEU A 115 -11.26 13.52 -18.18
C LEU A 115 -9.96 14.24 -18.54
N THR A 116 -8.93 13.52 -18.99
CA THR A 116 -7.64 14.12 -19.35
C THR A 116 -7.83 15.15 -20.45
N ARG A 117 -8.70 14.87 -21.43
CA ARG A 117 -9.08 15.84 -22.45
C ARG A 117 -9.80 17.06 -21.88
N GLN A 118 -10.72 16.87 -20.94
CA GLN A 118 -11.41 17.97 -20.28
C GLN A 118 -10.47 18.86 -19.44
N LEU A 119 -9.40 18.27 -18.90
CA LEU A 119 -8.36 18.97 -18.15
C LEU A 119 -7.29 19.62 -19.04
N GLY A 120 -7.37 19.47 -20.36
CA GLY A 120 -6.43 20.06 -21.33
C GLY A 120 -5.23 19.18 -21.68
N PHE A 121 -5.21 17.92 -21.23
CA PHE A 121 -4.19 16.93 -21.58
C PHE A 121 -4.62 16.12 -22.82
N ASP A 122 -4.76 16.80 -23.97
CA ASP A 122 -5.19 16.17 -25.22
C ASP A 122 -4.24 15.04 -25.68
N GLU A 123 -2.93 15.19 -25.48
CA GLU A 123 -1.94 14.17 -25.84
C GLU A 123 -2.10 12.90 -24.98
N ALA A 124 -2.34 13.06 -23.67
CA ALA A 124 -2.66 11.93 -22.79
C ALA A 124 -3.97 11.24 -23.19
N ALA A 125 -4.99 12.01 -23.59
CA ALA A 125 -6.25 11.47 -24.06
C ALA A 125 -6.10 10.66 -25.36
N ASP A 126 -5.31 11.14 -26.30
CA ASP A 126 -5.02 10.42 -27.55
C ASP A 126 -4.25 9.12 -27.26
N TRP A 127 -3.22 9.22 -26.42
CA TRP A 127 -2.42 8.07 -25.99
C TRP A 127 -3.25 6.98 -25.30
N LEU A 128 -4.18 7.36 -24.41
CA LEU A 128 -5.09 6.44 -23.70
C LEU A 128 -6.13 5.78 -24.64
N ASN A 129 -6.54 6.48 -25.70
CA ASN A 129 -7.47 5.94 -26.70
C ASN A 129 -6.80 4.97 -27.68
N ASP A 130 -5.49 5.10 -27.90
CA ASP A 130 -4.73 4.20 -28.76
C ASP A 130 -4.74 2.76 -28.20
N ARG A 131 -5.16 1.81 -29.05
CA ARG A 131 -5.19 0.40 -28.68
C ARG A 131 -3.80 -0.19 -28.46
N GLY A 132 -2.76 0.34 -29.11
CA GLY A 132 -1.38 -0.06 -28.93
C GLY A 132 -0.87 0.20 -27.51
N ASN A 133 -1.37 1.24 -26.85
CA ASN A 133 -0.90 1.67 -25.53
C ASN A 133 -1.65 1.03 -24.36
N ARG A 134 -2.75 0.31 -24.60
CA ARG A 134 -3.55 -0.32 -23.53
C ARG A 134 -2.77 -1.28 -22.67
N LYS A 135 -1.87 -2.07 -23.29
CA LYS A 135 -1.01 -3.01 -22.57
C LYS A 135 -0.04 -2.24 -21.67
N THR A 136 0.62 -1.22 -22.23
CA THR A 136 1.54 -0.31 -21.54
C THR A 136 0.86 0.35 -20.34
N TYR A 137 -0.37 0.85 -20.53
CA TYR A 137 -1.17 1.44 -19.46
C TYR A 137 -1.52 0.43 -18.37
N ALA A 138 -2.01 -0.76 -18.74
CA ALA A 138 -2.32 -1.81 -17.77
C ALA A 138 -1.07 -2.24 -16.98
N GLU A 139 0.09 -2.34 -17.62
CA GLU A 139 1.36 -2.60 -16.94
C GLU A 139 1.71 -1.45 -15.98
N GLY A 140 1.53 -0.19 -16.37
CA GLY A 140 1.81 0.97 -15.52
C GLY A 140 0.88 1.10 -14.29
N ILE A 141 -0.36 0.61 -14.36
CA ILE A 141 -1.24 0.53 -13.19
C ILE A 141 -0.64 -0.37 -12.09
N PHE A 142 0.05 -1.46 -12.45
CA PHE A 142 0.65 -2.38 -11.48
C PHE A 142 2.12 -2.04 -11.15
N ARG A 143 2.86 -1.47 -12.10
CA ARG A 143 4.30 -1.20 -11.97
C ARG A 143 4.65 0.25 -11.61
N GLY A 144 3.69 1.16 -11.73
CA GLY A 144 3.92 2.60 -11.71
C GLY A 144 4.23 3.16 -13.09
N PHE A 145 4.01 4.47 -13.24
CA PHE A 145 4.39 5.24 -14.42
C PHE A 145 5.57 6.15 -14.08
N GLU A 146 6.46 6.34 -15.04
CA GLU A 146 7.58 7.27 -14.95
C GLU A 146 7.61 8.12 -16.22
N PRO A 147 7.84 9.44 -16.14
CA PRO A 147 7.97 10.26 -17.33
C PRO A 147 9.28 9.94 -18.08
N GLU A 148 9.24 9.95 -19.41
CA GLU A 148 10.45 9.93 -20.25
C GLU A 148 11.37 11.08 -19.83
N GLY A 149 12.60 10.76 -19.43
CA GLY A 149 13.61 11.76 -19.10
C GLY A 149 13.99 12.58 -20.33
N GLU A 150 14.12 13.89 -20.13
CA GLU A 150 14.63 14.84 -21.14
C GLU A 150 16.07 14.54 -21.59
#